data_AF-I7IYU7-F1
#
_entry.id   AF-I7IYU7-F1
#
_cell.length_a   1.000
_cell.length_b   1.000
_cell.length_c   1.000
_cell.angle_alpha   90.00
_cell.angle_beta   90.00
_cell.angle_gamma   90.00
#
_symmetry.space_group_name_H-M   'P 1'
#
loop_
_entity.id
_entity.type
_entity.pdbx_description
1 polymer ?
#
loop_
_entity_poly.entity_id
_entity_poly.type
_entity_poly.pdbx_seq_one_letter_code
_entity_poly.pdbx_strand_id
1 'polypeptide(L)' 'MEIYQALKAVAEVLGTTTDYLNGSNDLVHPYPDVSSIPIDDDKPYSYRGYHVPDKYLEIVKSLMDYDIGKGVADDVKD' A
#
# COMPACT_ATOMS: atom_id res chain seq x y z
N MET A 1 7.37 25.97 18.26
CA MET A 1 6.47 25.77 17.11
C MET A 1 7.25 25.56 15.80
N GLU A 2 8.36 26.27 15.58
CA GLU A 2 9.29 26.10 14.45
C GLU A 2 9.78 24.65 14.19
N ILE A 3 10.18 23.94 15.26
CA ILE A 3 10.78 22.59 15.12
C ILE A 3 9.81 21.57 14.53
N TYR A 4 8.51 21.67 14.89
CA TYR A 4 7.50 20.75 14.37
C TYR A 4 7.26 20.97 12.87
N GLN A 5 7.30 22.23 12.41
CA GLN A 5 7.17 22.56 10.98
C GLN A 5 8.38 22.08 10.18
N ALA A 6 9.60 22.23 10.73
CA ALA A 6 10.81 21.70 10.10
C ALA A 6 10.77 20.17 9.99
N LEU A 7 10.35 19.49 11.05
CA LEU A 7 10.25 18.02 11.06
C LEU A 7 9.22 17.51 10.04
N LYS A 8 8.09 18.22 9.92
CA LYS A 8 7.05 17.91 8.93
C LYS A 8 7.57 18.07 7.50
N ALA A 9 8.29 19.15 7.19
CA ALA A 9 8.87 19.35 5.86
C ALA A 9 9.88 18.25 5.50
N VAL A 10 10.71 17.82 6.46
CA VAL A 10 11.63 16.69 6.27
C VAL A 10 10.87 15.39 6.02
N ALA A 11 9.79 15.15 6.78
CA ALA A 11 8.95 13.96 6.60
C ALA A 11 8.35 13.90 5.18
N GLU A 12 7.85 15.03 4.67
CA GLU A 12 7.31 15.13 3.30
C GLU A 12 8.37 14.84 2.24
N VAL A 13 9.58 15.40 2.37
CA VAL A 13 10.70 15.17 1.41
C VAL A 13 11.15 13.70 1.41
N LEU A 14 11.21 13.07 2.59
CA LEU A 14 11.69 11.70 2.74
C LEU A 14 10.58 10.65 2.56
N GLY A 15 9.33 11.07 2.31
CA GLY A 15 8.19 10.17 2.18
C GLY A 15 7.89 9.39 3.47
N THR A 16 8.10 10.00 4.63
CA THR A 16 7.97 9.35 5.96
C THR A 16 7.00 10.11 6.88
N THR A 17 6.94 9.74 8.16
CA THR A 17 6.12 10.41 9.17
C THR A 17 6.98 11.20 10.15
N THR A 18 6.39 12.23 10.77
CA THR A 18 7.04 12.92 11.89
C THR A 18 7.31 12.01 13.07
N ASP A 19 6.45 11.00 13.28
CA ASP A 19 6.55 10.04 14.39
C ASP A 19 7.67 9.02 14.18
N TYR A 20 7.99 8.69 12.92
CA TYR A 20 9.19 7.95 12.58
C TYR A 20 10.44 8.78 12.84
N LEU A 21 10.46 10.02 12.37
CA LEU A 21 11.63 10.90 12.50
C LEU A 21 11.93 11.34 13.94
N ASN A 22 10.90 11.41 14.80
CA ASN A 22 11.08 11.70 16.23
C ASN A 22 11.30 10.44 17.09
N GLY A 23 11.28 9.24 16.48
CA GLY A 23 11.49 7.97 17.19
C GLY A 23 10.31 7.53 18.06
N SER A 24 9.11 8.08 17.87
CA SER A 24 7.90 7.63 18.57
C SER A 24 7.39 6.29 18.02
N ASN A 25 7.72 5.94 16.78
CA ASN A 25 7.53 4.61 16.21
C ASN A 25 8.58 4.29 15.13
N ASP A 26 8.71 3.00 14.78
CA ASP A 26 9.63 2.53 13.73
C ASP A 26 8.95 2.44 12.34
N LEU A 27 7.75 3.02 12.19
CA LEU A 27 6.96 2.92 10.96
C LEU A 27 7.35 4.03 9.98
N VAL A 28 8.24 3.68 9.04
CA VAL A 28 8.79 4.58 8.03
C VAL A 28 7.72 5.27 7.18
N HIS A 29 6.55 4.68 6.98
CA HIS A 29 5.49 5.28 6.17
C HIS A 29 4.21 5.42 6.99
N PRO A 30 3.42 6.50 6.79
CA PRO A 30 2.01 6.42 7.07
C PRO A 30 1.49 5.54 5.96
N TYR A 31 1.55 4.21 6.13
CA TYR A 31 0.58 3.44 5.37
C TYR A 31 -0.75 4.04 5.80
N PRO A 32 -1.56 4.57 4.86
CA PRO A 32 -2.97 4.64 5.18
C PRO A 32 -3.34 3.23 5.62
N ASP A 33 -4.28 3.10 6.53
CA ASP A 33 -4.88 1.83 6.90
C ASP A 33 -5.66 1.28 5.68
N VAL A 34 -4.97 1.11 4.55
CA VAL A 34 -5.43 0.44 3.35
C VAL A 34 -5.17 -1.02 3.64
N SER A 35 -6.18 -1.64 4.22
CA SER A 35 -6.26 -3.09 4.38
C SER A 35 -5.98 -3.84 3.07
N SER A 36 -6.03 -3.16 1.91
CA SER A 36 -5.61 -3.67 0.61
C SER A 36 -5.14 -2.57 -0.36
N ILE A 37 -4.20 -2.91 -1.24
CA ILE A 37 -3.85 -2.10 -2.42
C ILE A 37 -4.58 -2.74 -3.62
N PRO A 38 -5.39 -1.99 -4.40
CA PRO A 38 -6.09 -2.54 -5.56
C PRO A 38 -5.10 -3.06 -6.59
N ILE A 39 -5.18 -4.35 -6.95
CA ILE A 39 -4.31 -4.98 -7.96
C ILE A 39 -4.51 -4.41 -9.37
N ASP A 40 -5.60 -3.65 -9.56
CA ASP A 40 -6.01 -3.07 -10.82
C ASP A 40 -5.29 -1.75 -11.14
N ASP A 41 -4.72 -1.10 -10.13
CA ASP A 41 -3.87 0.07 -10.34
C ASP A 41 -2.53 -0.39 -10.94
N ASP A 42 -2.00 0.38 -11.92
CA ASP A 42 -0.68 0.25 -12.56
C ASP A 42 0.49 0.52 -11.58
N LYS A 43 0.43 -0.04 -10.37
CA LYS A 43 1.45 0.07 -9.33
C LYS A 43 2.42 -1.11 -9.41
N PRO A 44 3.71 -0.90 -9.12
CA PRO A 44 4.68 -1.98 -9.10
C PRO A 44 4.45 -2.90 -7.89
N TYR A 45 4.04 -4.14 -8.15
CA TYR A 45 3.91 -5.17 -7.12
C TYR A 45 5.24 -5.88 -6.86
N SER A 46 5.47 -6.22 -5.59
CA SER A 46 6.62 -7.05 -5.20
C SER A 46 6.20 -8.21 -4.32
N TYR A 47 6.87 -9.35 -4.49
CA TYR A 47 6.74 -10.52 -3.64
C TYR A 47 8.13 -10.89 -3.11
N ARG A 48 8.30 -10.84 -1.78
CA ARG A 48 9.58 -11.10 -1.11
C ARG A 48 10.76 -10.27 -1.67
N GLY A 49 10.49 -9.01 -2.03
CA GLY A 49 11.50 -8.09 -2.58
C GLY A 49 11.79 -8.28 -4.07
N TYR A 50 11.13 -9.21 -4.76
CA TYR A 50 11.22 -9.36 -6.21
C TYR A 50 10.03 -8.70 -6.90
N HIS A 51 10.27 -8.08 -8.05
CA HIS A 51 9.20 -7.58 -8.90
C HIS A 51 8.30 -8.73 -9.36
N VAL A 52 6.98 -8.55 -9.25
CA VAL A 52 5.99 -9.52 -9.73
C VAL A 52 5.74 -9.24 -11.23
N PRO A 53 6.02 -10.18 -12.13
CA PRO A 53 5.74 -9.97 -13.56
C PRO A 53 4.24 -9.90 -13.84
N ASP A 54 3.85 -9.09 -14.83
CA ASP A 54 2.46 -8.82 -15.20
C ASP A 54 1.63 -10.09 -15.41
N LYS A 55 2.21 -11.12 -16.04
CA LYS A 55 1.57 -12.41 -16.26
C LYS A 55 1.05 -13.07 -14.97
N TYR A 56 1.74 -12.89 -13.85
CA TYR A 56 1.29 -13.43 -12.56
C TYR A 56 0.10 -12.63 -12.02
N LEU A 57 0.10 -11.30 -12.20
CA LEU A 57 -1.01 -10.43 -11.84
C LEU A 57 -2.26 -10.77 -12.67
N GLU A 58 -2.11 -11.01 -13.97
CA GLU A 58 -3.21 -11.42 -14.86
C GLU A 58 -3.87 -12.74 -14.41
N ILE A 59 -3.07 -13.72 -13.95
CA ILE A 59 -3.60 -14.98 -13.42
C ILE A 59 -4.42 -14.73 -12.17
N VAL A 60 -3.91 -13.91 -11.24
CA VAL A 60 -4.62 -13.57 -10.00
C VAL A 60 -5.93 -12.84 -10.33
N LYS A 61 -5.90 -11.84 -11.21
CA LYS A 61 -7.09 -11.10 -11.67
C LYS A 61 -8.13 -12.05 -12.27
N SER A 62 -7.72 -12.96 -13.14
CA SER A 62 -8.63 -13.92 -13.79
C SER A 62 -9.32 -14.87 -12.79
N LEU A 63 -8.61 -15.29 -11.75
CA LEU A 63 -9.19 -16.12 -10.68
C LEU A 63 -10.20 -15.32 -9.85
N MET A 64 -9.86 -14.07 -9.49
CA MET A 64 -10.75 -13.17 -8.77
C MET A 64 -12.02 -12.86 -9.58
N ASP A 65 -11.89 -12.55 -10.87
CA ASP A 65 -13.02 -12.29 -11.77
C ASP A 65 -13.94 -13.50 -11.89
N TYR A 66 -13.37 -14.71 -11.94
CA TYR A 66 -14.15 -15.95 -11.95
C TYR A 66 -14.96 -16.12 -10.67
N ASP A 67 -14.34 -15.92 -9.50
CA ASP A 67 -15.01 -16.06 -8.20
C ASP A 67 -16.05 -14.96 -7.95
N ILE A 68 -15.79 -13.73 -8.38
CA ILE A 68 -16.74 -12.61 -8.38
C ILE A 68 -17.94 -12.96 -9.28
N GLY A 69 -17.69 -13.44 -10.51
CA GLY A 69 -18.74 -13.85 -11.43
C GLY A 69 -19.59 -15.03 -10.93
N LYS A 70 -19.06 -15.81 -9.99
CA LYS A 70 -19.77 -16.91 -9.31
C LYS A 70 -20.43 -16.49 -7.99
N GLY A 71 -20.24 -15.25 -7.54
CA GLY A 71 -20.74 -14.77 -6.24
C GLY A 71 -20.07 -15.46 -5.04
N VAL A 72 -18.84 -15.95 -5.22
CA VAL A 72 -18.05 -16.66 -4.18
C VAL A 72 -17.12 -15.70 -3.45
N ALA A 73 -16.71 -14.61 -4.11
CA ALA A 73 -16.03 -13.52 -3.44
C ALA A 73 -17.04 -12.79 -2.54
N ASP A 74 -16.92 -12.97 -1.22
CA ASP A 74 -17.74 -12.22 -0.25
C ASP A 74 -17.58 -10.72 -0.51
N ASP A 75 -18.70 -10.02 -0.68
CA ASP A 75 -18.78 -8.57 -0.82
C ASP A 75 -18.17 -7.90 0.42
N VAL A 76 -16.86 -7.64 0.43
CA VAL A 76 -16.28 -6.59 1.27
C VAL A 76 -16.46 -5.27 0.52
N LYS A 77 -17.71 -4.84 0.42
CA LYS A 77 -18.05 -3.45 0.12
C LYS A 77 -18.25 -2.75 1.45
N ASP A 78 -17.25 -1.98 1.87
CA ASP A 78 -17.44 -0.91 2.86
C ASP A 78 -18.38 0.18 2.30
#